data_AF-A0A074RSN8-F1
#
_entry.id   AF-A0A074RSN8-F1
#
_cell.length_a   1.000
_cell.length_b   1.000
_cell.length_c   1.000
_cell.angle_alpha   90.00
_cell.angle_beta   90.00
_cell.angle_gamma   90.00
#
_symmetry.space_group_name_H-M   'P 1'
#
loop_
_entity.id
_entity.type
_entity.pdbx_description
1 polymer ?
#
loop_
_entity_poly.entity_id
_entity_poly.type
_entity_poly.pdbx_seq_one_letter_code
_entity_poly.pdbx_strand_id
1 'polypeptide(L)'
;MPPSRHARHGPVSFHDIDPTDWVKLGKIFAVHGARLSKLTLGDGTEITTDECVQIASGDDFSETSAPNEVWFAEILDIKGDYKQATNREDIFVRIRWFYTPYNLEHYHRTVGLLRTCRFGKNEVVLSNHFQVIPAVWIVRKVRILCFNEEDKSNRGDYIGPKDRWYRYHFKVGLDRIMTRKDQALPRAGCGLRGCGLRYSPDEEVQRFCPRWLCRKWWHEECLRNLELVQPITPYFLRHMLHDTPGFRGPDDVADDETLVDNTNSLEIDKEFEDDLFEICLTSLKALEKLERDVIRVKDFEDKNLTLSTSILRNEERYLSMEKVLWCARSPIVRGKEHGVVGTGELVSAARNILKKIVDDAEAEDLPYIDPEALAPFASYKLPILPIFSCPDCGYAI
;
A
#
# COMPACT_ATOMS: atom_id res chain seq x y z
N MET A 1 -18.93 48.25 41.71
CA MET A 1 -20.21 47.51 41.74
C MET A 1 -19.95 46.10 41.23
N PRO A 2 -20.28 45.03 41.97
CA PRO A 2 -20.16 43.66 41.46
C PRO A 2 -21.15 43.44 40.30
N PRO A 3 -20.77 42.71 39.24
CA PRO A 3 -21.68 42.42 38.13
C PRO A 3 -22.88 41.61 38.62
N SER A 4 -24.06 41.94 38.08
CA SER A 4 -25.34 41.26 38.37
C SER A 4 -25.21 39.75 38.19
N ARG A 5 -25.54 38.97 39.24
CA ARG A 5 -25.56 37.49 39.24
C ARG A 5 -26.56 36.87 38.25
N HIS A 6 -27.28 37.68 37.48
CA HIS A 6 -28.31 37.23 36.54
C HIS A 6 -28.09 37.66 35.09
N ALA A 7 -26.87 38.08 34.73
CA ALA A 7 -26.51 38.13 33.31
C ALA A 7 -26.50 36.70 32.76
N ARG A 8 -27.66 36.25 32.26
CA ARG A 8 -27.75 35.01 31.48
C ARG A 8 -26.85 35.23 30.27
N HIS A 9 -25.68 34.62 30.28
CA HIS A 9 -24.87 34.54 29.08
C HIS A 9 -25.75 33.89 28.01
N GLY A 10 -25.99 34.62 26.92
CA GLY A 10 -26.70 34.07 25.77
C GLY A 10 -26.01 32.81 25.27
N PRO A 11 -26.71 31.97 24.49
CA PRO A 11 -26.07 30.84 23.82
C PRO A 11 -24.90 31.37 22.99
N VAL A 12 -23.70 30.84 23.25
CA VAL A 12 -22.48 31.18 22.51
C VAL A 12 -22.59 30.54 21.14
N SER A 13 -22.59 31.33 20.06
CA SER A 13 -22.56 30.83 18.67
C SER A 13 -21.12 30.77 18.15
N PHE A 14 -20.86 29.88 17.19
CA PHE A 14 -19.58 29.90 16.48
C PHE A 14 -19.33 31.22 15.73
N HIS A 15 -20.38 31.91 15.28
CA HIS A 15 -20.29 33.19 14.56
C HIS A 15 -19.86 34.37 15.45
N ASP A 16 -19.94 34.22 16.77
CA ASP A 16 -19.48 35.24 17.72
C ASP A 16 -17.95 35.26 17.89
N ILE A 17 -17.24 34.40 17.15
CA ILE A 17 -15.80 34.20 17.24
C ILE A 17 -15.18 34.57 15.90
N ASP A 18 -14.13 35.40 15.97
CA ASP A 18 -13.27 35.62 14.81
C ASP A 18 -12.71 34.26 14.34
N PRO A 19 -12.94 33.83 13.08
CA PRO A 19 -12.44 32.56 12.57
C PRO A 19 -10.90 32.49 12.57
N THR A 20 -10.21 33.63 12.70
CA THR A 20 -8.75 33.69 12.87
C THR A 20 -8.31 33.46 14.32
N ASP A 21 -9.18 33.50 15.33
CA ASP A 21 -8.84 33.11 16.71
C ASP A 21 -9.04 31.60 16.90
N TRP A 22 -8.14 30.81 16.30
CA TRP A 22 -8.18 29.35 16.33
C TRP A 22 -8.15 28.77 17.75
N VAL A 23 -7.56 29.47 18.73
CA VAL A 23 -7.51 29.03 20.13
C VAL A 23 -8.89 29.13 20.76
N LYS A 24 -9.57 30.27 20.62
CA LYS A 24 -10.93 30.47 21.13
C LYS A 24 -11.93 29.58 20.40
N LEU A 25 -11.81 29.47 19.08
CA LEU A 25 -12.64 28.60 18.26
C LEU A 25 -12.51 27.13 18.69
N GLY A 26 -11.28 26.65 18.94
CA GLY A 26 -11.04 25.31 19.45
C GLY A 26 -11.69 25.04 20.82
N LYS A 27 -11.64 26.01 21.74
CA LYS A 27 -12.30 25.91 23.05
C LYS A 27 -13.81 25.82 22.93
N ILE A 28 -14.42 26.67 22.08
CA ILE A 28 -15.87 26.67 21.88
C ILE A 28 -16.32 25.40 21.17
N PHE A 29 -15.59 24.95 20.15
CA PHE A 29 -15.87 23.69 19.46
C PHE A 29 -15.85 22.48 20.40
N ALA A 30 -15.01 22.47 21.43
CA ALA A 30 -14.96 21.37 22.40
C ALA A 30 -16.26 21.23 23.22
N VAL A 31 -16.93 22.34 23.53
CA VAL A 31 -18.09 22.37 24.46
C VAL A 31 -19.43 22.68 23.78
N HIS A 32 -19.41 23.29 22.60
CA HIS A 32 -20.60 23.76 21.88
C HIS A 32 -20.80 23.03 20.55
N GLY A 33 -21.96 23.27 19.94
CA GLY A 33 -22.38 22.74 18.64
C GLY A 33 -23.02 21.36 18.71
N ALA A 34 -23.94 21.11 17.77
CA ALA A 34 -24.49 19.80 17.50
C ALA A 34 -23.54 19.03 16.57
N ARG A 35 -23.20 17.78 16.94
CA ARG A 35 -22.40 16.89 16.10
C ARG A 35 -23.21 16.46 14.87
N LEU A 36 -22.57 16.53 13.71
CA LEU A 36 -23.13 16.11 12.43
C LEU A 36 -22.40 14.85 11.96
N SER A 37 -23.11 13.92 11.33
CA SER A 37 -22.50 12.68 10.81
C SER A 37 -21.81 12.88 9.46
N LYS A 38 -22.19 13.92 8.72
CA LYS A 38 -21.66 14.23 7.38
C LYS A 38 -21.75 15.72 7.07
N LEU A 39 -20.94 16.15 6.11
CA LEU A 39 -20.92 17.47 5.47
C LEU A 39 -21.13 17.28 3.96
N THR A 40 -22.01 18.05 3.34
CA THR A 40 -22.17 18.06 1.88
C THR A 40 -21.47 19.28 1.30
N LEU A 41 -20.56 19.07 0.34
CA LEU A 41 -19.87 20.12 -0.38
C LEU A 41 -20.75 20.76 -1.45
N GLY A 42 -20.28 21.88 -2.03
CA GLY A 42 -21.02 22.61 -3.07
C GLY A 42 -21.24 21.82 -4.36
N ASP A 43 -20.44 20.79 -4.62
CA ASP A 43 -20.57 19.85 -5.74
C ASP A 43 -21.47 18.64 -5.42
N GLY A 44 -22.07 18.60 -4.22
CA GLY A 44 -22.87 17.47 -3.75
C GLY A 44 -22.07 16.33 -3.12
N THR A 45 -20.73 16.41 -3.10
CA THR A 45 -19.88 15.38 -2.48
C THR A 45 -20.13 15.34 -0.96
N GLU A 46 -20.46 14.16 -0.44
CA GLU A 46 -20.59 13.94 1.00
C GLU A 46 -19.24 13.59 1.63
N ILE A 47 -18.98 14.19 2.79
CA ILE A 47 -17.76 14.03 3.57
C ILE A 47 -18.11 13.59 4.99
N THR A 48 -17.43 12.55 5.48
CA THR A 48 -17.58 12.05 6.85
C THR A 48 -16.30 12.27 7.68
N THR A 49 -16.34 11.90 8.95
CA THR A 49 -15.12 11.81 9.76
C THR A 49 -14.16 10.76 9.19
N ASP A 50 -12.89 10.91 9.50
CA ASP A 50 -11.74 10.11 9.02
C ASP A 50 -11.44 10.26 7.52
N GLU A 51 -12.18 11.10 6.80
CA GLU A 51 -11.91 11.41 5.41
C GLU A 51 -10.92 12.57 5.27
N CYS A 52 -10.14 12.54 4.19
CA CYS A 52 -9.16 13.56 3.88
C CYS A 52 -9.73 14.61 2.92
N VAL A 53 -9.32 15.85 3.10
CA VAL A 53 -9.79 17.02 2.35
C VAL A 53 -8.65 17.92 1.93
N GLN A 54 -8.83 18.58 0.80
CA GLN A 54 -8.04 19.72 0.38
C GLN A 54 -8.65 20.99 0.98
N ILE A 55 -7.84 21.78 1.66
CA ILE A 55 -8.23 23.06 2.24
C ILE A 55 -7.72 24.19 1.35
N ALA A 56 -8.55 25.21 1.15
CA ALA A 56 -8.15 26.40 0.44
C ALA A 56 -7.05 27.09 1.23
N SER A 57 -5.95 27.44 0.56
CA SER A 57 -5.00 28.40 1.10
C SER A 57 -5.77 29.69 1.27
N GLY A 58 -6.12 30.04 2.51
CA GLY A 58 -6.65 31.38 2.79
C GLY A 58 -5.64 32.43 2.34
N ASP A 59 -6.02 33.70 2.40
CA ASP A 59 -5.03 34.77 2.36
C ASP A 59 -4.00 34.45 3.44
N ASP A 60 -2.81 34.04 3.02
CA ASP A 60 -1.88 33.35 3.89
C ASP A 60 -1.30 34.36 4.89
N PHE A 61 -1.92 34.48 6.05
CA PHE A 61 -1.46 35.36 7.12
C PHE A 61 -0.11 34.94 7.70
N SER A 62 0.41 33.75 7.34
CA SER A 62 1.70 33.27 7.81
C SER A 62 2.88 33.72 6.95
N GLU A 63 2.65 34.20 5.72
CA GLU A 63 3.68 34.49 4.69
C GLU A 63 4.63 33.30 4.39
N THR A 64 4.31 32.09 4.85
CA THR A 64 5.17 30.90 4.67
C THR A 64 4.68 29.97 3.56
N SER A 65 3.50 30.20 3.01
CA SER A 65 2.97 29.35 1.94
C SER A 65 3.59 29.71 0.60
N ALA A 66 4.00 28.70 -0.15
CA ALA A 66 4.41 28.91 -1.53
C ALA A 66 3.22 29.36 -2.40
N PRO A 67 3.44 30.15 -3.46
CA PRO A 67 2.42 30.41 -4.46
C PRO A 67 1.87 29.10 -5.03
N ASN A 68 0.55 28.90 -4.97
CA ASN A 68 -0.15 27.66 -5.35
C ASN A 68 0.03 26.46 -4.41
N GLU A 69 0.47 26.71 -3.18
CA GLU A 69 0.50 25.66 -2.17
C GLU A 69 -0.90 25.13 -1.91
N VAL A 70 -0.98 23.81 -1.68
CA VAL A 70 -2.21 23.10 -1.40
C VAL A 70 -2.11 22.46 -0.03
N TRP A 71 -3.06 22.76 0.83
CA TRP A 71 -3.13 22.19 2.18
C TRP A 71 -4.05 20.98 2.23
N PHE A 72 -3.66 19.98 3.03
CA PHE A 72 -4.42 18.76 3.20
C PHE A 72 -4.68 18.50 4.69
N ALA A 73 -5.86 18.00 5.00
CA ALA A 73 -6.22 17.66 6.36
C ALA A 73 -7.14 16.45 6.42
N GLU A 74 -7.17 15.78 7.55
CA GLU A 74 -8.12 14.73 7.89
C GLU A 74 -9.19 15.30 8.82
N ILE A 75 -10.47 14.99 8.56
CA ILE A 75 -11.58 15.46 9.38
C ILE A 75 -11.77 14.53 10.57
N LEU A 76 -11.72 15.09 11.77
CA LEU A 76 -11.90 14.34 13.02
C LEU A 76 -13.31 14.49 13.58
N ASP A 77 -13.92 15.67 13.39
CA ASP A 77 -15.25 15.96 13.91
C ASP A 77 -15.93 17.06 13.08
N ILE A 78 -17.25 17.00 12.99
CA ILE A 78 -18.09 17.94 12.24
C ILE A 78 -19.18 18.45 13.18
N LYS A 79 -19.28 19.76 13.34
CA LYS A 79 -20.31 20.38 14.19
C LYS A 79 -20.92 21.60 13.52
N GLY A 80 -22.18 21.89 13.85
CA GLY A 80 -22.81 23.17 13.54
C GLY A 80 -23.52 23.75 14.76
N ASP A 81 -23.90 25.03 14.70
CA ASP A 81 -24.64 25.69 15.80
C ASP A 81 -25.99 25.00 16.09
N TYR A 82 -26.59 24.36 15.07
CA TYR A 82 -27.88 23.68 15.17
C TYR A 82 -27.82 22.29 14.54
N LYS A 83 -28.69 21.37 15.01
CA LYS A 83 -28.71 19.95 14.57
C LYS A 83 -28.98 19.76 13.07
N GLN A 84 -29.53 20.78 12.41
CA GLN A 84 -29.93 20.76 11.01
C GLN A 84 -29.19 21.83 10.20
N ALA A 85 -27.95 22.17 10.60
CA ALA A 85 -27.10 23.07 9.82
C ALA A 85 -26.90 22.54 8.41
N THR A 86 -27.54 23.21 7.45
CA THR A 86 -27.42 22.94 6.02
C THR A 86 -26.51 23.94 5.34
N ASN A 87 -26.40 25.17 5.87
CA ASN A 87 -25.46 26.16 5.36
C ASN A 87 -24.04 25.82 5.83
N ARG A 88 -23.09 25.73 4.89
CA ARG A 88 -21.68 25.44 5.19
C ARG A 88 -21.01 26.52 6.05
N GLU A 89 -21.54 27.75 6.03
CA GLU A 89 -21.07 28.85 6.87
C GLU A 89 -21.33 28.60 8.36
N ASP A 90 -22.35 27.80 8.68
CA ASP A 90 -22.73 27.46 10.05
C ASP A 90 -22.08 26.15 10.54
N ILE A 91 -21.22 25.55 9.71
CA ILE A 91 -20.56 24.27 9.98
C ILE A 91 -19.07 24.50 10.18
N PHE A 92 -18.56 23.93 11.26
CA PHE A 92 -17.15 23.94 11.62
C PHE A 92 -16.66 22.50 11.66
N VAL A 93 -15.39 22.31 11.29
CA VAL A 93 -14.74 21.01 11.30
C VAL A 93 -13.51 21.07 12.18
N ARG A 94 -13.31 20.05 13.00
CA ARG A 94 -12.02 19.80 13.65
C ARG A 94 -11.21 18.92 12.74
N ILE A 95 -10.02 19.38 12.39
CA ILE A 95 -9.14 18.73 11.44
C ILE A 95 -7.78 18.39 12.06
N ARG A 96 -7.06 17.49 11.41
CA ARG A 96 -5.65 17.16 11.65
C ARG A 96 -4.86 17.42 10.37
N TRP A 97 -3.82 18.24 10.46
CA TRP A 97 -3.06 18.66 9.27
C TRP A 97 -2.11 17.59 8.75
N PHE A 98 -1.99 17.52 7.42
CA PHE A 98 -0.86 16.92 6.73
C PHE A 98 0.08 18.01 6.24
N TYR A 99 1.38 17.75 6.31
CA TYR A 99 2.42 18.63 5.81
C TYR A 99 3.12 18.01 4.61
N THR A 100 3.37 18.81 3.57
CA THR A 100 4.30 18.43 2.52
C THR A 100 5.75 18.52 3.04
N PRO A 101 6.72 17.86 2.38
CA PRO A 101 8.13 18.04 2.71
C PRO A 101 8.55 19.51 2.69
N TYR A 102 8.01 20.28 1.73
CA TYR A 102 8.24 21.72 1.61
C TYR A 102 7.78 22.49 2.85
N ASN A 103 6.56 22.24 3.35
CA ASN A 103 6.09 22.87 4.59
C ASN A 103 7.02 22.62 5.78
N LEU A 104 7.64 21.43 5.82
CA LEU A 104 8.52 21.04 6.90
C LEU A 104 9.91 21.68 6.81
N GLU A 105 10.32 22.21 5.65
CA GLU A 105 11.61 22.90 5.50
C GLU A 105 11.69 24.18 6.33
N HIS A 106 10.53 24.80 6.61
CA HIS A 106 10.43 25.97 7.48
C HIS A 106 10.62 25.64 8.98
N TYR A 107 10.62 24.35 9.36
CA TYR A 107 10.90 23.91 10.72
C TYR A 107 12.40 23.59 10.84
N HIS A 108 13.20 24.56 11.28
CA HIS A 108 14.67 24.52 11.34
C HIS A 108 15.27 23.25 11.95
N ARG A 109 14.62 22.69 12.99
CA ARG A 109 15.06 21.45 13.66
C ARG A 109 14.76 20.18 12.86
N THR A 110 13.79 20.25 11.95
CA THR A 110 13.35 19.13 11.12
C THR A 110 14.21 18.99 9.87
N VAL A 111 14.82 20.08 9.38
CA VAL A 111 15.59 20.14 8.12
C VAL A 111 16.65 19.06 7.98
N GLY A 112 17.39 18.75 9.05
CA GLY A 112 18.41 17.69 9.02
C GLY A 112 17.83 16.29 8.78
N LEU A 113 16.62 16.03 9.29
CA LEU A 113 15.94 14.75 9.13
C LEU A 113 15.28 14.62 7.75
N LEU A 114 14.83 15.72 7.14
CA LEU A 114 14.16 15.70 5.84
C LEU A 114 15.03 15.04 4.76
N ARG A 115 16.32 15.35 4.74
CA ARG A 115 17.28 14.76 3.78
C ARG A 115 17.40 13.24 3.92
N THR A 116 17.21 12.71 5.12
CA THR A 116 17.29 11.26 5.37
C THR A 116 16.00 10.51 5.01
N CYS A 117 14.87 11.22 4.90
CA CYS A 117 13.57 10.59 4.69
C CYS A 117 13.34 10.15 3.23
N ARG A 118 13.98 10.82 2.26
CA ARG A 118 13.77 10.62 0.81
C ARG A 118 12.28 10.57 0.45
N PHE A 119 11.63 11.73 0.59
CA PHE A 119 10.20 11.85 0.35
C PHE A 119 9.85 11.63 -1.12
N GLY A 120 8.74 10.93 -1.36
CA GLY A 120 8.13 10.90 -2.67
C GLY A 120 7.45 12.23 -3.05
N LYS A 121 7.24 12.46 -4.34
CA LYS A 121 6.62 13.66 -4.90
C LYS A 121 5.20 13.91 -4.37
N ASN A 122 4.45 12.84 -4.14
CA ASN A 122 3.07 12.89 -3.62
C ASN A 122 2.97 12.49 -2.13
N GLU A 123 4.11 12.34 -1.46
CA GLU A 123 4.17 12.00 -0.05
C GLU A 123 3.84 13.22 0.81
N VAL A 124 3.02 13.01 1.84
CA VAL A 124 2.72 13.98 2.89
C VAL A 124 3.02 13.36 4.25
N VAL A 125 3.08 14.19 5.29
CA VAL A 125 3.41 13.80 6.66
C VAL A 125 2.25 14.14 7.57
N LEU A 126 1.67 13.14 8.22
CA LEU A 126 0.53 13.34 9.11
C LEU A 126 0.98 13.98 10.42
N SER A 127 0.43 15.12 10.83
CA SER A 127 0.86 15.78 12.06
C SER A 127 -0.02 15.47 13.26
N ASN A 128 0.43 15.86 14.46
CA ASN A 128 -0.45 16.03 15.63
C ASN A 128 -0.98 17.46 15.78
N HIS A 129 -0.92 18.27 14.72
CA HIS A 129 -1.48 19.62 14.71
C HIS A 129 -2.97 19.54 14.43
N PHE A 130 -3.77 19.91 15.44
CA PHE A 130 -5.21 20.00 15.32
C PHE A 130 -5.64 21.46 15.19
N GLN A 131 -6.62 21.71 14.33
CA GLN A 131 -7.24 23.02 14.18
C GLN A 131 -8.74 22.87 13.99
N VAL A 132 -9.50 23.89 14.36
CA VAL A 132 -10.90 24.02 13.98
C VAL A 132 -10.97 25.08 12.89
N ILE A 133 -11.64 24.76 11.78
CA ILE A 133 -11.81 25.68 10.65
C ILE A 133 -13.29 25.70 10.20
N PRO A 134 -13.74 26.79 9.57
CA PRO A 134 -15.02 26.83 8.88
C PRO A 134 -15.06 25.79 7.74
N ALA A 135 -16.19 25.08 7.58
CA ALA A 135 -16.36 24.09 6.54
C ALA A 135 -16.32 24.69 5.12
N VAL A 136 -16.57 25.99 4.98
CA VAL A 136 -16.45 26.72 3.72
C VAL A 136 -15.03 26.71 3.13
N TRP A 137 -14.00 26.51 3.95
CA TRP A 137 -12.61 26.42 3.48
C TRP A 137 -12.25 25.07 2.84
N ILE A 138 -13.11 24.06 2.99
CA ILE A 138 -12.92 22.77 2.33
C ILE A 138 -13.21 22.93 0.83
N VAL A 139 -12.20 22.68 0.00
CA VAL A 139 -12.32 22.76 -1.46
C VAL A 139 -12.94 21.49 -2.01
N ARG A 140 -12.36 20.33 -1.66
CA ARG A 140 -12.78 19.02 -2.15
C ARG A 140 -12.31 17.89 -1.24
N LYS A 141 -12.96 16.74 -1.37
CA LYS A 141 -12.49 15.47 -0.83
C LYS A 141 -11.24 14.99 -1.60
N VAL A 142 -10.27 14.44 -0.89
CA VAL A 142 -9.06 13.84 -1.47
C VAL A 142 -8.79 12.49 -0.84
N ARG A 143 -8.17 11.58 -1.60
CA ARG A 143 -7.71 10.29 -1.09
C ARG A 143 -6.25 10.40 -0.68
N ILE A 144 -5.94 10.10 0.59
CA ILE A 144 -4.57 10.03 1.10
C ILE A 144 -4.40 8.68 1.79
N LEU A 145 -3.49 7.86 1.30
CA LEU A 145 -3.32 6.47 1.73
C LEU A 145 -2.19 6.32 2.75
N CYS A 146 -2.36 5.44 3.73
CA CYS A 146 -1.30 5.11 4.68
C CYS A 146 -0.40 4.02 4.10
N PHE A 147 0.89 4.29 3.96
CA PHE A 147 1.89 3.30 3.59
C PHE A 147 2.64 2.82 4.84
N ASN A 148 2.54 1.53 5.15
CA ASN A 148 3.23 0.93 6.28
C ASN A 148 4.51 0.22 5.81
N GLU A 149 5.66 0.87 5.96
CA GLU A 149 6.95 0.28 5.56
C GLU A 149 7.34 -0.98 6.33
N GLU A 150 6.79 -1.15 7.53
CA GLU A 150 7.06 -2.32 8.37
C GLU A 150 6.22 -3.54 7.95
N ASP A 151 5.16 -3.32 7.15
CA ASP A 151 4.39 -4.42 6.58
C ASP A 151 5.20 -5.10 5.47
N LYS A 152 5.95 -6.13 5.86
CA LYS A 152 6.72 -6.96 4.93
C LYS A 152 5.85 -7.66 3.88
N SER A 153 4.55 -7.79 4.12
CA SER A 153 3.63 -8.47 3.22
C SER A 153 3.02 -7.54 2.16
N ASN A 154 3.20 -6.23 2.29
CA ASN A 154 2.64 -5.22 1.40
C ASN A 154 1.12 -5.42 1.17
N ARG A 155 0.35 -5.88 2.17
CA ARG A 155 -1.09 -6.17 2.04
C ARG A 155 -1.97 -4.91 2.15
N GLY A 156 -1.38 -3.74 1.88
CA GLY A 156 -2.10 -2.48 1.90
C GLY A 156 -2.72 -2.19 0.54
N ASP A 157 -3.71 -1.30 0.52
CA ASP A 157 -4.26 -0.74 -0.72
C ASP A 157 -3.16 -0.40 -1.73
N TYR A 158 -3.38 -0.74 -3.00
CA TYR A 158 -2.50 -0.28 -4.07
C TYR A 158 -2.41 1.26 -4.05
N ILE A 159 -1.19 1.77 -3.87
CA ILE A 159 -0.86 3.19 -3.92
C ILE A 159 -0.14 3.44 -5.25
N GLY A 160 -0.89 3.95 -6.22
CA GLY A 160 -0.38 4.26 -7.54
C GLY A 160 0.52 5.50 -7.55
N PRO A 161 1.27 5.74 -8.66
CA PRO A 161 2.22 6.85 -8.76
C PRO A 161 1.62 8.25 -8.60
N LYS A 162 0.30 8.40 -8.81
CA LYS A 162 -0.43 9.67 -8.70
C LYS A 162 -1.18 9.83 -7.37
N ASP A 163 -1.29 8.77 -6.58
CA ASP A 163 -1.99 8.81 -5.32
C ASP A 163 -1.18 9.59 -4.29
N ARG A 164 -1.87 10.30 -3.40
CA ARG A 164 -1.25 10.90 -2.22
C ARG A 164 -1.18 9.87 -1.11
N TRP A 165 -0.10 9.92 -0.34
CA TRP A 165 0.14 8.94 0.70
C TRP A 165 1.03 9.48 1.81
N TYR A 166 1.06 8.79 2.93
CA TYR A 166 1.94 9.10 4.06
C TYR A 166 2.44 7.81 4.73
N ARG A 167 3.68 7.82 5.20
CA ARG A 167 4.25 6.76 6.08
C ARG A 167 4.79 7.32 7.40
N TYR A 168 4.89 8.64 7.49
CA TYR A 168 5.50 9.32 8.63
C TYR A 168 4.52 10.24 9.35
N HIS A 169 4.84 10.48 10.61
CA HIS A 169 4.10 11.39 11.49
C HIS A 169 4.99 12.53 11.97
N PHE A 170 4.49 13.76 11.98
CA PHE A 170 5.18 14.93 12.52
C PHE A 170 4.59 15.33 13.87
N LYS A 171 5.44 15.41 14.91
CA LYS A 171 5.05 15.91 16.23
C LYS A 171 5.50 17.36 16.37
N VAL A 172 4.58 18.30 16.16
CA VAL A 172 4.87 19.75 16.15
C VAL A 172 5.56 20.20 17.44
N GLY A 173 5.11 19.73 18.62
CA GLY A 173 5.75 20.10 19.89
C GLY A 173 7.14 19.50 20.14
N LEU A 174 7.57 18.53 19.33
CA LEU A 174 8.88 17.89 19.45
C LEU A 174 9.81 18.20 18.26
N ASP A 175 9.30 18.87 17.22
CA ASP A 175 9.98 19.08 15.94
C ASP A 175 10.59 17.79 15.36
N ARG A 176 9.84 16.67 15.44
CA ARG A 176 10.33 15.33 15.06
C ARG A 176 9.38 14.62 14.12
N ILE A 177 9.99 13.98 13.12
CA ILE A 177 9.33 13.03 12.22
C ILE A 177 9.57 11.63 12.77
N MET A 178 8.49 10.85 12.87
CA MET A 178 8.49 9.51 13.47
C MET A 178 7.67 8.55 12.60
N THR A 179 7.78 7.25 12.89
CA THR A 179 6.86 6.27 12.28
C THR A 179 5.47 6.34 12.88
N ARG A 180 4.54 5.60 12.28
CA ARG A 180 3.19 5.37 12.83
C ARG A 180 3.20 4.79 14.25
N LYS A 181 4.22 4.01 14.63
CA LYS A 181 4.37 3.45 15.98
C LYS A 181 5.08 4.40 16.95
N ASP A 182 5.20 5.68 16.60
CA ASP A 182 5.95 6.69 17.34
C ASP A 182 7.43 6.30 17.59
N GLN A 183 8.02 5.54 16.67
CA GLN A 183 9.42 5.12 16.74
C GLN A 183 10.31 6.05 15.90
N ALA A 184 11.60 6.04 16.21
CA ALA A 184 12.61 6.63 15.35
C ALA A 184 12.51 6.02 13.95
N LEU A 185 12.73 6.86 12.94
CA LEU A 185 12.57 6.48 11.54
C LEU A 185 13.41 5.23 11.23
N PRO A 186 12.78 4.13 10.76
CA PRO A 186 13.42 2.85 10.64
C PRO A 186 14.55 2.93 9.63
N ARG A 187 15.44 1.95 9.69
CA ARG A 187 16.39 1.68 8.61
C ARG A 187 15.70 1.05 7.38
N ALA A 188 14.36 1.09 7.30
CA ALA A 188 13.61 0.51 6.21
C ALA A 188 14.16 1.05 4.88
N GLY A 189 14.69 0.13 4.10
CA GLY A 189 15.60 0.41 3.01
C GLY A 189 16.15 -0.90 2.46
N CYS A 190 17.15 -0.80 1.60
CA CYS A 190 17.78 -1.99 1.02
C CYS A 190 18.47 -2.83 2.08
N GLY A 191 18.28 -4.15 2.02
CA GLY A 191 18.91 -5.13 2.91
C GLY A 191 20.43 -5.22 2.76
N LEU A 192 21.01 -4.59 1.73
CA LEU A 192 22.44 -4.66 1.45
C LEU A 192 23.24 -3.87 2.49
N ARG A 193 24.20 -4.55 3.12
CA ARG A 193 25.14 -3.91 4.05
C ARG A 193 25.89 -2.79 3.33
N GLY A 194 25.90 -1.60 3.94
CA GLY A 194 26.58 -0.42 3.41
C GLY A 194 25.73 0.47 2.49
N CYS A 195 24.57 0.01 1.99
CA CYS A 195 23.69 0.88 1.22
C CYS A 195 23.13 2.01 2.11
N GLY A 196 22.44 1.66 3.19
CA GLY A 196 21.91 2.63 4.17
C GLY A 196 20.86 3.62 3.63
N LEU A 197 20.56 3.59 2.32
CA LEU A 197 19.59 4.44 1.69
C LEU A 197 18.16 3.95 1.97
N ARG A 198 17.27 4.89 2.28
CA ARG A 198 15.84 4.64 2.41
C ARG A 198 15.16 4.50 1.06
N TYR A 199 14.00 3.86 1.12
CA TYR A 199 13.12 3.70 -0.02
C TYR A 199 12.58 5.05 -0.53
N SER A 200 12.83 5.34 -1.81
CA SER A 200 12.29 6.51 -2.53
C SER A 200 11.41 6.03 -3.69
N PRO A 201 10.07 6.01 -3.55
CA PRO A 201 9.19 5.40 -4.54
C PRO A 201 9.24 6.06 -5.92
N ASP A 202 9.71 7.30 -6.05
CA ASP A 202 9.78 7.98 -7.35
C ASP A 202 11.13 7.81 -8.06
N GLU A 203 12.20 7.51 -7.33
CA GLU A 203 13.58 7.55 -7.86
C GLU A 203 14.14 6.17 -8.18
N GLU A 204 13.65 5.12 -7.50
CA GLU A 204 14.27 3.80 -7.49
C GLU A 204 13.24 2.67 -7.56
N VAL A 205 13.71 1.50 -7.99
CA VAL A 205 12.96 0.24 -7.97
C VAL A 205 13.58 -0.65 -6.89
N GLN A 206 12.74 -1.27 -6.07
CA GLN A 206 13.16 -2.29 -5.12
C GLN A 206 12.55 -3.64 -5.46
N ARG A 207 13.33 -4.71 -5.25
CA ARG A 207 12.94 -6.12 -5.38
C ARG A 207 12.75 -6.74 -4.00
N PHE A 208 11.73 -7.55 -3.83
CA PHE A 208 11.48 -8.25 -2.56
C PHE A 208 11.85 -9.72 -2.65
N CYS A 209 12.57 -10.22 -1.65
CA CYS A 209 12.77 -11.65 -1.48
C CYS A 209 11.58 -12.27 -0.71
N PRO A 210 10.74 -13.11 -1.34
CA PRO A 210 9.58 -13.71 -0.68
C PRO A 210 9.94 -14.79 0.34
N ARG A 211 11.18 -15.32 0.30
CA ARG A 211 11.61 -16.41 1.17
C ARG A 211 11.42 -16.01 2.63
N TRP A 212 10.71 -16.86 3.38
CA TRP A 212 10.28 -16.62 4.76
C TRP A 212 11.39 -16.09 5.67
N LEU A 213 12.58 -16.68 5.60
CA LEU A 213 13.74 -16.30 6.43
C LEU A 213 14.40 -14.99 5.99
N CYS A 214 14.21 -14.55 4.74
CA CYS A 214 14.80 -13.32 4.23
C CYS A 214 13.82 -12.14 4.38
N ARG A 215 12.73 -12.11 3.60
CA ARG A 215 11.71 -11.04 3.60
C ARG A 215 12.29 -9.62 3.62
N LYS A 216 13.29 -9.37 2.77
CA LYS A 216 13.97 -8.07 2.62
C LYS A 216 13.71 -7.46 1.25
N TRP A 217 13.73 -6.13 1.23
CA TRP A 217 13.74 -5.33 0.01
C TRP A 217 15.17 -5.00 -0.38
N TRP A 218 15.42 -4.95 -1.69
CA TRP A 218 16.74 -4.71 -2.28
C TRP A 218 16.62 -3.68 -3.38
N HIS A 219 17.45 -2.64 -3.40
CA HIS A 219 17.50 -1.75 -4.55
C HIS A 219 17.96 -2.53 -5.78
N GLU A 220 17.24 -2.36 -6.89
CA GLU A 220 17.63 -3.00 -8.15
C GLU A 220 19.05 -2.61 -8.57
N GLU A 221 19.42 -1.34 -8.39
CA GLU A 221 20.77 -0.84 -8.66
C GLU A 221 21.84 -1.53 -7.79
N CYS A 222 21.55 -1.76 -6.50
CA CYS A 222 22.45 -2.49 -5.62
C CYS A 222 22.65 -3.94 -6.08
N LEU A 223 21.60 -4.60 -6.59
CA LEU A 223 21.70 -5.96 -7.11
C LEU A 223 22.49 -6.02 -8.42
N ARG A 224 22.31 -5.02 -9.30
CA ARG A 224 23.10 -4.88 -10.55
C ARG A 224 24.58 -4.70 -10.26
N ASN A 225 24.92 -3.88 -9.27
CA ASN A 225 26.32 -3.62 -8.87
C ASN A 225 27.03 -4.85 -8.26
N LEU A 226 26.26 -5.83 -7.78
CA LEU A 226 26.78 -7.12 -7.32
C LEU A 226 26.84 -8.17 -8.42
N GLU A 227 26.47 -7.83 -9.66
CA GLU A 227 26.41 -8.74 -10.81
C GLU A 227 25.49 -9.97 -10.58
N LEU A 228 24.49 -9.84 -9.71
CA LEU A 228 23.59 -10.96 -9.33
C LEU A 228 22.45 -11.20 -10.34
N VAL A 229 22.62 -10.85 -11.61
CA VAL A 229 21.59 -11.03 -12.64
C VAL A 229 21.58 -12.49 -13.09
N GLN A 230 20.42 -13.15 -13.05
CA GLN A 230 20.25 -14.51 -13.55
C GLN A 230 19.50 -14.53 -14.88
N PRO A 231 19.83 -15.45 -15.80
CA PRO A 231 18.99 -15.72 -16.96
C PRO A 231 17.66 -16.35 -16.52
N ILE A 232 16.58 -16.02 -17.21
CA ILE A 232 15.29 -16.68 -17.02
C ILE A 232 15.43 -18.12 -17.49
N THR A 233 15.39 -19.08 -16.57
CA THR A 233 15.36 -20.51 -16.91
C THR A 233 13.96 -21.07 -16.68
N PRO A 234 13.54 -22.13 -17.40
CA PRO A 234 12.25 -22.81 -17.13
C PRO A 234 12.11 -23.28 -15.67
N TYR A 235 13.23 -23.58 -15.00
CA TYR A 235 13.28 -23.98 -13.59
C TYR A 235 12.96 -22.85 -12.60
N PHE A 236 13.01 -21.59 -13.05
CA PHE A 236 12.76 -20.42 -12.20
C PHE A 236 11.35 -20.43 -11.59
N LEU A 237 10.34 -20.76 -12.40
CA LEU A 237 8.96 -20.90 -11.94
C LEU A 237 8.81 -21.91 -10.82
N ARG A 238 9.50 -23.03 -10.97
CA ARG A 238 9.47 -24.13 -10.02
C ARG A 238 10.02 -23.65 -8.67
N HIS A 239 11.23 -23.08 -8.67
CA HIS A 239 11.81 -22.50 -7.45
C HIS A 239 10.94 -21.42 -6.83
N MET A 240 10.25 -20.62 -7.66
CA MET A 240 9.42 -19.55 -7.13
C MET A 240 8.18 -20.00 -6.37
N LEU A 241 7.55 -21.08 -6.83
CA LEU A 241 6.40 -21.64 -6.15
C LEU A 241 6.84 -22.26 -4.81
N HIS A 242 7.98 -22.98 -4.79
CA HIS A 242 8.46 -23.71 -3.60
C HIS A 242 8.77 -22.87 -2.36
N ASP A 243 9.27 -21.64 -2.50
CA ASP A 243 9.69 -20.80 -1.35
C ASP A 243 8.68 -19.69 -1.01
N THR A 244 7.51 -19.68 -1.65
CA THR A 244 6.47 -18.69 -1.32
C THR A 244 5.90 -18.99 0.07
N PRO A 245 5.76 -18.00 0.98
CA PRO A 245 5.18 -18.22 2.30
C PRO A 245 3.80 -18.90 2.19
N GLY A 246 3.65 -20.08 2.80
CA GLY A 246 2.48 -20.95 2.64
C GLY A 246 2.72 -22.20 1.78
N PHE A 247 3.92 -22.36 1.19
CA PHE A 247 4.35 -23.57 0.48
C PHE A 247 5.06 -24.60 1.37
N ARG A 248 5.26 -24.31 2.67
CA ARG A 248 5.75 -25.32 3.60
C ARG A 248 4.61 -26.23 4.06
N GLY A 249 4.90 -27.54 4.05
CA GLY A 249 4.03 -28.57 4.60
C GLY A 249 3.81 -28.42 6.11
N PRO A 250 3.00 -29.31 6.70
CA PRO A 250 2.55 -29.25 8.10
C PRO A 250 3.62 -29.26 9.21
N ASP A 251 4.92 -29.28 8.89
CA ASP A 251 5.99 -29.47 9.88
C ASP A 251 6.57 -28.17 10.48
N ASP A 252 6.17 -26.97 10.02
CA ASP A 252 6.62 -25.70 10.63
C ASP A 252 5.77 -25.22 11.82
N VAL A 253 4.94 -26.11 12.38
CA VAL A 253 4.24 -25.85 13.64
C VAL A 253 5.09 -26.28 14.85
N ALA A 254 6.33 -26.74 14.64
CA ALA A 254 7.20 -27.17 15.73
C ALA A 254 7.89 -25.98 16.45
N ASP A 255 7.27 -25.60 17.55
CA ASP A 255 7.86 -25.24 18.86
C ASP A 255 8.97 -24.17 18.97
N ASP A 256 8.58 -23.10 19.68
CA ASP A 256 9.33 -21.90 20.08
C ASP A 256 10.50 -22.13 21.09
N GLU A 257 11.06 -23.34 21.23
CA GLU A 257 12.02 -23.61 22.34
C GLU A 257 13.27 -24.42 22.02
N THR A 258 13.66 -24.64 20.76
CA THR A 258 15.00 -25.22 20.48
C THR A 258 15.90 -24.25 19.72
N LEU A 259 16.92 -23.75 20.42
CA LEU A 259 18.10 -23.14 19.82
C LEU A 259 18.80 -24.22 18.98
N VAL A 260 18.42 -24.33 17.71
CA VAL A 260 19.06 -25.24 16.75
C VAL A 260 20.46 -24.70 16.47
N ASP A 261 21.45 -25.51 16.82
CA ASP A 261 22.85 -25.28 16.54
C ASP A 261 23.05 -25.26 15.01
N ASN A 262 23.43 -24.11 14.45
CA ASN A 262 23.48 -23.80 13.01
C ASN A 262 24.62 -24.51 12.25
N THR A 263 25.13 -25.64 12.74
CA THR A 263 26.24 -26.38 12.12
C THR A 263 25.83 -27.69 11.47
N ASN A 264 24.58 -28.13 11.62
CA ASN A 264 24.06 -29.24 10.82
C ASN A 264 23.53 -28.71 9.48
N SER A 265 24.30 -28.94 8.42
CA SER A 265 23.73 -29.02 7.08
C SER A 265 22.66 -30.10 7.11
N LEU A 266 21.39 -29.69 7.14
CA LEU A 266 20.27 -30.58 6.85
C LEU A 266 20.56 -31.22 5.49
N GLU A 267 21.02 -32.48 5.50
CA GLU A 267 20.99 -33.33 4.33
C GLU A 267 19.51 -33.48 4.01
N ILE A 268 19.06 -32.70 3.02
CA ILE A 268 17.71 -32.81 2.49
C ILE A 268 17.59 -34.24 1.98
N ASP A 269 16.63 -34.97 2.54
CA ASP A 269 16.40 -36.36 2.19
C ASP A 269 16.11 -36.45 0.69
N LYS A 270 16.84 -37.32 -0.03
CA LYS A 270 16.65 -37.50 -1.48
C LYS A 270 15.24 -37.95 -1.81
N GLU A 271 14.61 -38.69 -0.92
CA GLU A 271 13.23 -39.15 -1.08
C GLU A 271 12.24 -37.97 -1.13
N PHE A 272 12.51 -36.92 -0.35
CA PHE A 272 11.72 -35.67 -0.41
C PHE A 272 11.96 -34.91 -1.71
N GLU A 273 13.17 -34.91 -2.27
CA GLU A 273 13.45 -34.29 -3.56
C GLU A 273 12.73 -35.00 -4.72
N ASP A 274 12.61 -36.34 -4.66
CA ASP A 274 11.97 -37.17 -5.68
C ASP A 274 10.43 -37.05 -5.66
N ASP A 275 9.80 -37.08 -4.48
CA ASP A 275 8.35 -36.87 -4.35
C ASP A 275 7.95 -35.44 -4.79
N LEU A 276 8.76 -34.46 -4.41
CA LEU A 276 8.60 -33.08 -4.83
C LEU A 276 8.79 -32.92 -6.34
N PHE A 277 9.66 -33.73 -6.94
CA PHE A 277 9.86 -33.78 -8.38
C PHE A 277 8.61 -34.27 -9.11
N GLU A 278 7.96 -35.34 -8.64
CA GLU A 278 6.75 -35.87 -9.27
C GLU A 278 5.53 -34.95 -9.13
N ILE A 279 5.33 -34.30 -7.97
CA ILE A 279 4.25 -33.30 -7.79
C ILE A 279 4.45 -32.11 -8.75
N CYS A 280 5.70 -31.65 -8.88
CA CYS A 280 6.03 -30.57 -9.80
C CYS A 280 5.88 -30.97 -11.26
N LEU A 281 6.26 -32.20 -11.61
CA LEU A 281 6.10 -32.75 -12.95
C LEU A 281 4.62 -32.85 -13.33
N THR A 282 3.77 -33.25 -12.38
CA THR A 282 2.31 -33.32 -12.56
C THR A 282 1.71 -31.93 -12.77
N SER A 283 2.16 -30.96 -11.96
CA SER A 283 1.76 -29.55 -12.08
C SER A 283 2.18 -28.94 -13.42
N LEU A 284 3.41 -29.21 -13.87
CA LEU A 284 3.91 -28.79 -15.18
C LEU A 284 3.13 -29.46 -16.32
N LYS A 285 2.82 -30.75 -16.23
CA LYS A 285 1.99 -31.45 -17.21
C LYS A 285 0.58 -30.86 -17.31
N ALA A 286 0.00 -30.42 -16.18
CA ALA A 286 -1.30 -29.74 -16.17
C ALA A 286 -1.22 -28.37 -16.86
N LEU A 287 -0.16 -27.61 -16.61
CA LEU A 287 0.11 -26.33 -17.28
C LEU A 287 0.40 -26.49 -18.77
N GLU A 288 1.19 -27.49 -19.17
CA GLU A 288 1.46 -27.83 -20.58
C GLU A 288 0.22 -28.36 -21.30
N LYS A 289 -0.69 -29.03 -20.59
CA LYS A 289 -1.99 -29.45 -21.14
C LYS A 289 -2.86 -28.22 -21.42
N LEU A 290 -2.93 -27.28 -20.47
CA LEU A 290 -3.61 -26.00 -20.67
C LEU A 290 -3.02 -25.20 -21.84
N GLU A 291 -1.70 -25.10 -21.93
CA GLU A 291 -1.00 -24.45 -23.05
C GLU A 291 -1.30 -25.12 -24.40
N ARG A 292 -1.29 -26.46 -24.46
CA ARG A 292 -1.64 -27.22 -25.68
C ARG A 292 -3.09 -27.03 -26.09
N ASP A 293 -4.01 -27.03 -25.14
CA ASP A 293 -5.42 -26.82 -25.44
C ASP A 293 -5.68 -25.40 -26.00
N VAL A 294 -4.80 -24.44 -25.71
CA VAL A 294 -4.88 -23.07 -26.27
C VAL A 294 -4.27 -22.91 -27.63
N ILE A 295 -3.15 -23.58 -27.87
CA ILE A 295 -2.62 -23.70 -29.22
C ILE A 295 -3.72 -24.29 -30.12
N ARG A 296 -4.49 -25.27 -29.63
CA ARG A 296 -5.64 -25.83 -30.35
C ARG A 296 -6.78 -24.83 -30.55
N VAL A 297 -7.15 -24.01 -29.56
CA VAL A 297 -8.22 -23.00 -29.75
C VAL A 297 -7.86 -22.03 -30.88
N LYS A 298 -6.64 -21.46 -30.88
CA LYS A 298 -6.17 -20.58 -31.95
C LYS A 298 -6.18 -21.27 -33.33
N ASP A 299 -5.76 -22.53 -33.37
CA ASP A 299 -5.78 -23.34 -34.59
C ASP A 299 -7.19 -23.57 -35.14
N PHE A 300 -8.21 -23.63 -34.28
CA PHE A 300 -9.62 -23.80 -34.67
C PHE A 300 -10.24 -22.48 -35.16
N GLU A 301 -9.88 -21.36 -34.55
CA GLU A 301 -10.27 -20.01 -34.99
C GLU A 301 -9.73 -19.71 -36.40
N ASP A 302 -8.44 -19.97 -36.64
CA ASP A 302 -7.80 -19.78 -37.95
C ASP A 302 -8.42 -20.65 -39.05
N LYS A 303 -9.03 -21.78 -38.67
CA LYS A 303 -9.68 -22.75 -39.57
C LYS A 303 -11.21 -22.57 -39.66
N ASN A 304 -11.79 -21.57 -38.99
CA ASN A 304 -13.24 -21.30 -39.00
C ASN A 304 -14.10 -22.52 -38.57
N LEU A 305 -13.58 -23.34 -37.65
CA LEU A 305 -14.28 -24.53 -37.16
C LEU A 305 -15.18 -24.19 -35.96
N THR A 306 -16.35 -24.82 -35.89
CA THR A 306 -17.30 -24.60 -34.78
C THR A 306 -16.77 -25.25 -33.51
N LEU A 307 -16.42 -24.43 -32.50
CA LEU A 307 -15.92 -24.89 -31.21
C LEU A 307 -17.06 -25.43 -30.33
N SER A 308 -16.80 -26.52 -29.61
CA SER A 308 -17.71 -27.03 -28.58
C SER A 308 -17.88 -26.01 -27.44
N THR A 309 -19.07 -25.94 -26.84
CA THR A 309 -19.37 -25.07 -25.68
C THR A 309 -18.50 -25.38 -24.45
N SER A 310 -17.99 -26.61 -24.33
CA SER A 310 -17.00 -26.98 -23.32
C SER A 310 -15.62 -26.34 -23.57
N ILE A 311 -15.25 -26.11 -24.84
CA ILE A 311 -13.97 -25.51 -25.23
C ILE A 311 -13.99 -23.99 -25.03
N LEU A 312 -15.11 -23.33 -25.34
CA LEU A 312 -15.27 -21.88 -25.11
C LEU A 312 -15.23 -21.50 -23.62
N ARG A 313 -15.84 -22.32 -22.74
CA ARG A 313 -15.70 -22.15 -21.28
C ARG A 313 -14.27 -22.35 -20.79
N ASN A 314 -13.48 -23.17 -21.50
CA ASN A 314 -12.06 -23.37 -21.20
C ASN A 314 -11.20 -22.22 -21.70
N GLU A 315 -11.58 -21.51 -22.76
CA GLU A 315 -10.85 -20.37 -23.30
C GLU A 315 -10.87 -19.15 -22.35
N GLU A 316 -12.04 -18.74 -21.85
CA GLU A 316 -12.15 -17.63 -20.90
C GLU A 316 -11.41 -17.94 -19.57
N ARG A 317 -11.54 -19.20 -19.11
CA ARG A 317 -10.79 -19.72 -17.96
C ARG A 317 -9.29 -19.74 -18.23
N TYR A 318 -8.88 -20.10 -19.44
CA TYR A 318 -7.47 -20.08 -19.81
C TYR A 318 -6.90 -18.67 -19.86
N LEU A 319 -7.55 -17.73 -20.53
CA LEU A 319 -7.07 -16.34 -20.61
C LEU A 319 -6.93 -15.73 -19.22
N SER A 320 -7.79 -16.13 -18.29
CA SER A 320 -7.68 -15.77 -16.88
C SER A 320 -6.48 -16.46 -16.20
N MET A 321 -6.28 -17.76 -16.45
CA MET A 321 -5.16 -18.53 -15.91
C MET A 321 -3.80 -18.07 -16.45
N GLU A 322 -3.71 -17.71 -17.73
CA GLU A 322 -2.51 -17.17 -18.35
C GLU A 322 -2.06 -15.89 -17.64
N LYS A 323 -3.00 -15.00 -17.29
CA LYS A 323 -2.71 -13.79 -16.50
C LYS A 323 -2.26 -14.11 -15.08
N VAL A 324 -2.87 -15.09 -14.43
CA VAL A 324 -2.43 -15.57 -13.10
C VAL A 324 -1.02 -16.15 -13.18
N LEU A 325 -0.75 -17.02 -14.15
CA LEU A 325 0.58 -17.60 -14.38
C LEU A 325 1.60 -16.51 -14.66
N TRP A 326 1.28 -15.57 -15.54
CA TRP A 326 2.14 -14.43 -15.85
C TRP A 326 2.44 -13.58 -14.62
N CYS A 327 1.43 -13.28 -13.80
CA CYS A 327 1.61 -12.52 -12.58
C CYS A 327 2.43 -13.30 -11.53
N ALA A 328 2.14 -14.57 -11.32
CA ALA A 328 2.88 -15.43 -10.40
C ALA A 328 4.37 -15.58 -10.79
N ARG A 329 4.65 -15.59 -12.11
CA ARG A 329 5.99 -15.59 -12.73
C ARG A 329 6.77 -14.31 -12.52
N SER A 330 6.10 -13.25 -12.12
CA SER A 330 6.72 -11.95 -12.07
C SER A 330 7.46 -11.72 -10.75
N PRO A 331 8.54 -10.94 -10.78
CA PRO A 331 9.23 -10.53 -9.58
C PRO A 331 8.34 -9.63 -8.72
N ILE A 332 8.55 -9.65 -7.40
CA ILE A 332 7.88 -8.72 -6.50
C ILE A 332 8.71 -7.43 -6.50
N VAL A 333 8.12 -6.37 -7.05
CA VAL A 333 8.81 -5.09 -7.26
C VAL A 333 7.98 -3.92 -6.73
N ARG A 334 8.63 -2.82 -6.34
CA ARG A 334 7.97 -1.56 -5.98
C ARG A 334 8.80 -0.35 -6.41
N GLY A 335 8.16 0.80 -6.52
CA GLY A 335 8.75 2.06 -6.97
C GLY A 335 8.54 2.33 -8.46
N LYS A 336 8.78 3.59 -8.85
CA LYS A 336 8.54 4.17 -10.17
C LYS A 336 7.16 3.84 -10.71
N GLU A 337 7.08 3.25 -11.90
CA GLU A 337 5.84 2.84 -12.56
C GLU A 337 5.03 1.79 -11.79
N HIS A 338 5.65 1.09 -10.83
CA HIS A 338 4.99 0.06 -10.02
C HIS A 338 4.24 0.62 -8.81
N GLY A 339 4.34 1.93 -8.53
CA GLY A 339 3.72 2.56 -7.37
C GLY A 339 4.48 2.31 -6.05
N VAL A 340 3.95 2.85 -4.95
CA VAL A 340 4.65 2.89 -3.65
C VAL A 340 4.67 1.51 -2.98
N VAL A 341 3.56 0.79 -3.06
CA VAL A 341 3.42 -0.57 -2.49
C VAL A 341 3.95 -1.61 -3.48
N GLY A 342 3.87 -1.33 -4.78
CA GLY A 342 4.37 -2.26 -5.80
C GLY A 342 3.42 -3.42 -6.09
N THR A 343 4.02 -4.55 -6.45
CA THR A 343 3.33 -5.73 -7.03
C THR A 343 3.17 -6.88 -6.05
N GLY A 344 3.64 -6.71 -4.81
CA GLY A 344 3.80 -7.80 -3.84
C GLY A 344 2.53 -8.56 -3.51
N GLU A 345 1.44 -7.85 -3.22
CA GLU A 345 0.16 -8.49 -2.93
C GLU A 345 -0.38 -9.23 -4.14
N LEU A 346 -0.37 -8.59 -5.31
CA LEU A 346 -0.89 -9.16 -6.56
C LEU A 346 -0.12 -10.44 -6.94
N VAL A 347 1.21 -10.38 -6.94
CA VAL A 347 2.08 -11.54 -7.24
C VAL A 347 1.88 -12.65 -6.20
N SER A 348 1.77 -12.31 -4.91
CA SER A 348 1.53 -13.30 -3.85
C SER A 348 0.15 -13.95 -3.99
N ALA A 349 -0.88 -13.18 -4.33
CA ALA A 349 -2.22 -13.69 -4.59
C ALA A 349 -2.22 -14.65 -5.79
N ALA A 350 -1.55 -14.28 -6.90
CA ALA A 350 -1.40 -15.17 -8.05
C ALA A 350 -0.71 -16.49 -7.69
N ARG A 351 0.39 -16.44 -6.94
CA ARG A 351 1.09 -17.64 -6.47
C ARG A 351 0.23 -18.51 -5.55
N ASN A 352 -0.57 -17.90 -4.68
CA ASN A 352 -1.51 -18.61 -3.82
C ASN A 352 -2.64 -19.29 -4.61
N ILE A 353 -3.13 -18.67 -5.68
CA ILE A 353 -4.12 -19.28 -6.58
C ILE A 353 -3.51 -20.51 -7.26
N LEU A 354 -2.31 -20.38 -7.83
CA LEU A 354 -1.60 -21.51 -8.43
C LEU A 354 -1.34 -22.61 -7.42
N LYS A 355 -0.99 -22.25 -6.18
CA LYS A 355 -0.80 -23.23 -5.12
C LYS A 355 -2.06 -24.05 -4.89
N LYS A 356 -3.22 -23.41 -4.72
CA LYS A 356 -4.49 -24.12 -4.55
C LYS A 356 -4.78 -25.07 -5.71
N ILE A 357 -4.52 -24.64 -6.94
CA ILE A 357 -4.70 -25.50 -8.13
C ILE A 357 -3.80 -26.74 -8.07
N VAL A 358 -2.56 -26.58 -7.61
CA VAL A 358 -1.61 -27.70 -7.46
C VAL A 358 -2.03 -28.61 -6.32
N ASP A 359 -2.37 -28.05 -5.16
CA ASP A 359 -2.81 -28.79 -3.98
C ASP A 359 -4.13 -29.56 -4.26
N ASP A 360 -5.03 -29.00 -5.08
CA ASP A 360 -6.31 -29.60 -5.47
C ASP A 360 -6.22 -30.47 -6.73
N ALA A 361 -5.05 -30.59 -7.39
CA ALA A 361 -4.89 -31.28 -8.67
C ALA A 361 -5.17 -32.81 -8.62
N GLU A 362 -5.39 -33.37 -7.42
CA GLU A 362 -5.93 -34.72 -7.25
C GLU A 362 -7.43 -34.82 -7.61
N ALA A 363 -8.14 -33.69 -7.73
CA ALA A 363 -9.52 -33.64 -8.19
C ALA A 363 -9.60 -33.71 -9.73
N GLU A 364 -10.57 -34.48 -10.26
CA GLU A 364 -10.79 -34.60 -11.72
C GLU A 364 -11.16 -33.26 -12.41
N ASP A 365 -11.57 -32.25 -11.62
CA ASP A 365 -11.93 -30.91 -12.08
C ASP A 365 -11.00 -29.84 -11.50
N LEU A 366 -10.57 -28.89 -12.35
CA LEU A 366 -9.84 -27.70 -11.89
C LEU A 366 -10.69 -26.91 -10.88
N PRO A 367 -10.10 -26.42 -9.77
CA PRO A 367 -10.85 -25.66 -8.79
C PRO A 367 -11.45 -24.40 -9.43
N TYR A 368 -12.71 -24.12 -9.09
CA TYR A 368 -13.37 -22.89 -9.50
C TYR A 368 -12.65 -21.70 -8.87
N ILE A 369 -12.05 -20.86 -9.71
CA ILE A 369 -11.47 -19.58 -9.27
C ILE A 369 -12.55 -18.52 -9.42
N ASP A 370 -12.83 -17.83 -8.32
CA ASP A 370 -13.74 -16.70 -8.29
C ASP A 370 -13.31 -15.63 -9.31
N PRO A 371 -14.17 -15.22 -10.27
CA PRO A 371 -13.89 -14.13 -11.19
C PRO A 371 -13.48 -12.83 -10.50
N GLU A 372 -13.99 -12.54 -9.30
CA GLU A 372 -13.58 -11.37 -8.52
C GLU A 372 -12.11 -11.45 -8.07
N ALA A 373 -11.63 -12.65 -7.73
CA ALA A 373 -10.23 -12.88 -7.40
C ALA A 373 -9.31 -12.72 -8.64
N LEU A 374 -9.86 -12.86 -9.84
CA LEU A 374 -9.13 -12.72 -11.10
C LEU A 374 -9.12 -11.27 -11.65
N ALA A 375 -10.09 -10.46 -11.24
CA ALA A 375 -10.25 -9.08 -11.71
C ALA A 375 -8.98 -8.22 -11.61
N PRO A 376 -8.16 -8.30 -10.54
CA PRO A 376 -6.92 -7.52 -10.44
C PRO A 376 -5.88 -7.83 -11.52
N PHE A 377 -5.87 -9.05 -12.07
CA PHE A 377 -4.91 -9.45 -13.11
C PHE A 377 -5.33 -8.99 -14.50
N ALA A 378 -6.61 -8.68 -14.71
CA ALA A 378 -7.17 -8.43 -16.03
C ALA A 378 -6.52 -7.23 -16.76
N SER A 379 -6.15 -6.20 -16.01
CA SER A 379 -5.55 -4.94 -16.48
C SER A 379 -4.03 -4.90 -16.36
N TYR A 380 -3.42 -5.95 -15.80
CA TYR A 380 -2.03 -5.90 -15.38
C TYR A 380 -1.07 -6.27 -16.52
N LYS A 381 -0.27 -5.31 -16.96
CA LYS A 381 0.83 -5.51 -17.92
C LYS A 381 2.15 -5.37 -17.19
N LEU A 382 2.85 -6.49 -16.99
CA LEU A 382 4.19 -6.45 -16.40
C LEU A 382 5.26 -6.42 -17.48
N PRO A 383 6.26 -5.53 -17.36
CA PRO A 383 7.46 -5.63 -18.16
C PRO A 383 8.19 -6.95 -17.85
N ILE A 384 8.82 -7.54 -18.86
CA ILE A 384 9.78 -8.63 -18.65
C ILE A 384 10.98 -7.99 -17.94
N LEU A 385 11.03 -8.20 -16.63
CA LEU A 385 12.08 -7.65 -15.78
C LEU A 385 13.22 -8.65 -15.63
N PRO A 386 14.48 -8.18 -15.51
CA PRO A 386 15.57 -9.06 -15.15
C PRO A 386 15.31 -9.69 -13.78
N ILE A 387 15.76 -10.93 -13.65
CA ILE A 387 15.73 -11.71 -12.42
C ILE A 387 17.08 -11.52 -11.73
N PHE A 388 17.05 -11.32 -10.42
CA PHE A 388 18.25 -11.18 -9.60
C PHE A 388 18.36 -12.32 -8.60
N SER A 389 19.56 -12.58 -8.08
CA SER A 389 19.74 -13.45 -6.92
C SER A 389 19.69 -12.61 -5.64
N CYS A 390 18.97 -13.09 -4.64
CA CYS A 390 18.95 -12.50 -3.32
C CYS A 390 20.34 -12.66 -2.69
N PRO A 391 20.99 -11.57 -2.25
CA PRO A 391 22.34 -11.64 -1.65
C PRO A 391 22.42 -12.53 -0.41
N ASP A 392 21.33 -12.64 0.35
CA ASP A 392 21.33 -13.36 1.63
C ASP A 392 21.09 -14.86 1.50
N CYS A 393 20.30 -15.29 0.50
CA CYS A 393 19.82 -16.67 0.44
C CYS A 393 19.88 -17.30 -0.96
N GLY A 394 20.44 -16.59 -1.95
CA GLY A 394 20.56 -17.04 -3.33
C GLY A 394 19.24 -17.09 -4.12
N TYR A 395 18.11 -16.90 -3.45
CA TYR A 395 16.78 -17.01 -4.05
C TYR A 395 16.55 -15.97 -5.16
N ALA A 396 15.88 -16.36 -6.23
CA ALA A 396 15.70 -15.51 -7.39
C ALA A 396 14.54 -14.48 -7.20
N ILE A 397 14.80 -13.18 -7.38
CA ILE A 397 13.93 -12.02 -7.03
C ILE A 397 13.74 -11.00 -8.15
#